data_AF-A0AAV2EQX1-F1
#
_entry.id   AF-A0AAV2EQX1-F1
#
_cell.length_a   1.000
_cell.length_b   1.000
_cell.length_c   1.000
_cell.angle_alpha   90.00
_cell.angle_beta   90.00
_cell.angle_gamma   90.00
#
_symmetry.space_group_name_H-M   'P 1'
#
loop_
_entity.id
_entity.type
_entity.pdbx_description
1 polymer ?
#
loop_
_entity_poly.entity_id
_entity_poly.type
_entity_poly.pdbx_seq_one_letter_code
_entity_poly.pdbx_strand_id
1 'polypeptide(L)'
;MVHNRWISCILQSTSNRTLDQQCTVTRPGLAPIASSLAVEVFVNILHHSDGTFAHVDSADFGNSGTNELLLGILPHQIRGYLFHFSQMNIVGCSFDRCTACCPTVVKEYRERGMEFLLQAINHPTYLAYLAGLTELTKSANSFDIDWDDEDDGMTSLMKYDW
;
A
#
# COMPACT_ATOMS: atom_id res chain seq x y z
N MET A 1 -19.92 -1.64 -34.99
CA MET A 1 -20.81 -1.34 -33.84
C MET A 1 -20.10 -1.79 -32.58
N VAL A 2 -20.09 -0.91 -31.57
CA VAL A 2 -19.12 -0.83 -30.49
C VAL A 2 -19.13 -2.06 -29.59
N HIS A 3 -18.06 -2.86 -29.62
CA HIS A 3 -17.82 -3.91 -28.64
C HIS A 3 -17.10 -3.26 -27.45
N ASN A 4 -17.90 -2.92 -26.44
CA ASN A 4 -17.51 -2.25 -25.21
C ASN A 4 -16.61 -3.16 -24.34
N ARG A 5 -15.35 -3.27 -24.75
CA ARG A 5 -14.22 -3.79 -23.98
C ARG A 5 -13.82 -2.72 -22.96
N TRP A 6 -14.66 -2.52 -21.95
CA TRP A 6 -14.36 -1.61 -20.84
C TRP A 6 -13.16 -2.19 -20.06
N ILE A 7 -12.00 -1.60 -20.30
CA ILE A 7 -10.99 -1.27 -19.29
C ILE A 7 -10.53 -2.48 -18.47
N SER A 8 -9.64 -3.26 -19.05
CA SER A 8 -9.01 -4.45 -18.46
C SER A 8 -8.03 -4.17 -17.30
N CYS A 9 -8.00 -2.96 -16.70
CA CYS A 9 -6.98 -2.56 -15.69
C CYS A 9 -7.47 -2.54 -14.25
N ILE A 10 -8.20 -3.55 -13.85
CA ILE A 10 -8.23 -3.91 -12.45
C ILE A 10 -7.72 -5.34 -12.48
N LEU A 11 -6.41 -5.50 -12.26
CA LEU A 11 -5.75 -6.78 -12.01
C LEU A 11 -6.63 -7.64 -11.09
N GLN A 12 -7.45 -8.51 -11.68
CA GLN A 12 -8.22 -9.62 -11.12
C GLN A 12 -8.77 -9.52 -9.67
N SER A 13 -8.98 -8.32 -9.12
CA SER A 13 -9.43 -8.17 -7.73
C SER A 13 -10.88 -8.58 -7.59
N THR A 14 -11.70 -8.34 -8.61
CA THR A 14 -13.14 -8.64 -8.57
C THR A 14 -13.49 -10.01 -9.16
N SER A 15 -12.81 -10.49 -10.21
CA SER A 15 -13.23 -11.71 -10.93
C SER A 15 -13.21 -13.00 -10.12
N ASN A 16 -12.40 -13.12 -9.07
CA ASN A 16 -12.30 -14.32 -8.22
C ASN A 16 -12.77 -14.09 -6.76
N ARG A 17 -13.50 -13.00 -6.51
CA ARG A 17 -14.07 -12.69 -5.19
C ARG A 17 -15.58 -12.87 -5.22
N THR A 18 -16.17 -13.52 -4.21
CA THR A 18 -17.62 -13.54 -4.03
C THR A 18 -18.13 -12.10 -3.83
N LEU A 19 -19.42 -11.83 -4.09
CA LEU A 19 -20.00 -10.48 -3.98
C LEU A 19 -19.67 -9.82 -2.61
N ASP A 20 -19.60 -10.62 -1.55
CA ASP A 20 -19.26 -10.21 -0.18
C ASP A 20 -17.78 -9.82 0.01
N GLN A 21 -16.89 -10.30 -0.86
CA GLN A 21 -15.49 -9.88 -0.93
C GLN A 21 -15.23 -8.73 -1.92
N GLN A 22 -16.25 -8.36 -2.71
CA GLN A 22 -16.23 -7.19 -3.59
C GLN A 22 -16.87 -5.96 -2.91
N CYS A 23 -17.76 -6.20 -1.94
CA CYS A 23 -18.41 -5.16 -1.15
C CYS A 23 -17.68 -4.99 0.19
N THR A 24 -17.29 -3.76 0.51
CA THR A 24 -16.65 -3.45 1.79
C THR A 24 -17.69 -3.49 2.90
N VAL A 25 -17.89 -4.65 3.54
CA VAL A 25 -18.60 -4.72 4.84
C VAL A 25 -17.66 -4.12 5.89
N THR A 26 -17.68 -2.80 6.02
CA THR A 26 -16.88 -2.08 7.02
C THR A 26 -17.73 -1.77 8.24
N ARG A 27 -17.10 -1.75 9.42
CA ARG A 27 -17.73 -1.18 10.63
C ARG A 27 -18.10 0.27 10.30
N PRO A 28 -19.36 0.73 10.50
CA PRO A 28 -19.80 2.06 10.08
C PRO A 28 -18.97 3.22 10.62
N GLY A 29 -18.31 3.05 11.78
CA GLY A 29 -17.42 4.06 12.36
C GLY A 29 -16.06 4.23 11.65
N LEU A 30 -15.65 3.30 10.78
CA LEU A 30 -14.35 3.36 10.11
C LEU A 30 -14.27 4.52 9.10
N ALA A 31 -15.30 4.66 8.26
CA ALA A 31 -15.30 5.67 7.20
C ALA A 31 -15.24 7.11 7.75
N PRO A 32 -16.02 7.51 8.78
CA PRO A 32 -15.89 8.83 9.39
C PRO A 32 -14.50 9.09 9.98
N ILE A 33 -13.89 8.11 10.66
CA ILE A 33 -12.56 8.27 11.26
C ILE A 33 -11.49 8.45 10.18
N ALA A 34 -11.53 7.65 9.12
CA ALA A 34 -10.59 7.78 8.01
C ALA A 34 -10.75 9.13 7.29
N SER A 35 -12.00 9.56 7.06
CA SER A 35 -12.31 10.85 6.45
C SER A 35 -11.83 12.03 7.31
N SER A 36 -12.06 12.00 8.62
CA SER A 36 -11.59 13.08 9.51
C SER A 36 -10.07 13.17 9.51
N LEU A 37 -9.37 12.03 9.62
CA LEU A 37 -7.90 12.01 9.57
C LEU A 37 -7.36 12.52 8.23
N ALA A 38 -7.99 12.15 7.11
CA ALA A 38 -7.57 12.62 5.79
C ALA A 38 -7.72 14.14 5.65
N VAL A 39 -8.81 14.72 6.18
CA VAL A 39 -9.03 16.17 6.17
C VAL A 39 -8.02 16.88 7.06
N GLU A 40 -7.73 16.38 8.26
CA GLU A 40 -6.72 16.99 9.15
C GLU A 40 -5.32 16.97 8.52
N VAL A 41 -4.90 15.84 7.92
CA VAL A 41 -3.63 15.76 7.19
C VAL A 41 -3.61 16.76 6.02
N PHE A 42 -4.71 16.86 5.27
CA PHE A 42 -4.79 17.78 4.14
C PHE A 42 -4.70 19.26 4.58
N VAL A 43 -5.43 19.65 5.62
CA VAL A 43 -5.36 21.02 6.16
C VAL A 43 -3.97 21.32 6.72
N ASN A 44 -3.32 20.34 7.35
CA ASN A 44 -1.94 20.48 7.82
C ASN A 44 -0.97 20.73 6.65
N ILE A 45 -1.03 19.94 5.57
CA ILE A 45 -0.23 20.16 4.35
C ILE A 45 -0.43 21.57 3.78
N LEU A 46 -1.67 22.07 3.76
CA LEU A 46 -1.96 23.40 3.22
C LEU A 46 -1.39 24.56 4.06
N HIS A 47 -1.24 24.37 5.37
CA HIS A 47 -0.69 25.39 6.27
C HIS A 47 0.81 25.24 6.52
N HIS A 48 1.41 24.12 6.11
CA HIS A 48 2.85 23.90 6.20
C HIS A 48 3.60 24.84 5.25
N SER A 49 4.71 25.43 5.71
CA SER A 49 5.57 26.35 4.93
C SER A 49 5.99 25.76 3.58
N ASP A 50 6.43 24.50 3.60
CA ASP A 50 6.84 23.73 2.42
C ASP A 50 5.68 23.10 1.61
N GLY A 51 4.44 23.24 2.07
CA GLY A 51 3.25 22.71 1.38
C GLY A 51 3.35 21.22 1.03
N THR A 52 3.23 20.89 -0.26
CA THR A 52 3.32 19.51 -0.77
C THR A 52 4.73 18.90 -0.66
N PHE A 53 5.76 19.71 -0.40
CA PHE A 53 7.14 19.25 -0.23
C PHE A 53 7.53 19.14 1.25
N ALA A 54 6.57 19.33 2.17
CA ALA A 54 6.78 19.16 3.60
C ALA A 54 7.39 17.79 3.91
N HIS A 55 8.44 17.80 4.72
CA HIS A 55 9.09 16.58 5.16
C HIS A 55 8.21 15.87 6.19
N VAL A 56 8.37 14.55 6.29
CA VAL A 56 7.63 13.74 7.26
C VAL A 56 8.17 14.01 8.66
N ASP A 57 7.28 14.35 9.58
CA ASP A 57 7.63 14.51 11.00
C ASP A 57 7.55 13.16 11.71
N SER A 58 8.68 12.65 12.18
CA SER A 58 8.71 11.53 13.11
C SER A 58 8.42 12.03 14.52
N ALA A 59 7.54 11.33 15.25
CA ALA A 59 7.19 11.66 16.64
C ALA A 59 8.38 11.68 17.63
N ASP A 60 9.55 11.20 17.19
CA ASP A 60 10.81 11.24 17.94
C ASP A 60 11.52 12.60 17.92
N PHE A 61 11.07 13.57 17.11
CA PHE A 61 11.56 14.95 17.16
C PHE A 61 10.85 15.75 18.25
N GLY A 62 11.09 15.34 19.49
CA GLY A 62 10.98 16.26 20.61
C GLY A 62 11.92 17.44 20.35
N ASN A 63 11.37 18.64 20.19
CA ASN A 63 12.07 19.91 20.31
C ASN A 63 12.90 20.39 19.09
N SER A 64 12.27 20.58 17.93
CA SER A 64 12.71 21.63 16.98
C SER A 64 11.75 22.81 17.08
N GLY A 65 12.14 23.80 17.89
CA GLY A 65 11.36 24.99 18.19
C GLY A 65 11.22 25.94 17.01
N THR A 66 10.36 25.59 16.05
CA THR A 66 9.88 26.52 15.03
C THR A 66 8.36 26.54 15.06
N ASN A 67 7.77 27.72 14.84
CA ASN A 67 6.32 27.96 14.75
C ASN A 67 5.65 27.21 13.58
N GLU A 68 6.25 26.16 13.03
CA GLU A 68 5.85 25.51 11.77
C GLU A 68 4.88 24.33 11.97
N LEU A 69 4.70 23.84 13.19
CA LEU A 69 3.77 22.74 13.52
C LEU A 69 2.50 23.22 14.24
N LEU A 70 1.89 24.32 13.78
CA LEU A 70 0.67 24.88 14.39
C LEU A 70 -0.49 23.88 14.45
N LEU A 71 -0.52 22.91 13.50
CA LEU A 71 -1.53 21.86 13.40
C LEU A 71 -1.02 20.47 13.81
N GLY A 72 0.17 20.41 14.43
CA GLY A 72 0.82 19.18 14.87
C GLY A 72 1.65 18.51 13.78
N ILE A 73 2.05 17.27 14.05
CA ILE A 73 2.93 16.47 13.17
C ILE A 73 2.28 16.18 11.82
N LEU A 74 3.08 16.13 10.75
CA LEU A 74 2.64 15.69 9.44
C LEU A 74 3.04 14.23 9.15
N PRO A 75 2.12 13.24 9.29
CA PRO A 75 2.42 11.84 9.06
C PRO A 75 2.39 11.47 7.57
N HIS A 76 3.30 10.59 7.15
CA HIS A 76 3.31 10.02 5.80
C HIS A 76 2.18 9.01 5.57
N GLN A 77 1.94 8.13 6.54
CA GLN A 77 0.85 7.14 6.50
C GLN A 77 0.28 6.95 7.91
N ILE A 78 -1.04 6.98 8.03
CA ILE A 78 -1.76 6.63 9.27
C ILE A 78 -2.43 5.27 9.08
N ARG A 79 -2.21 4.32 10.00
CA ARG A 79 -2.95 3.05 10.05
C ARG A 79 -3.71 2.95 11.36
N GLY A 80 -5.03 2.78 11.27
CA GLY A 80 -5.93 2.64 12.42
C GLY A 80 -6.50 1.24 12.55
N TYR A 81 -6.60 0.74 13.78
CA TYR A 81 -7.17 -0.55 14.13
C TYR A 81 -8.33 -0.37 15.11
N LEU A 82 -9.57 -0.55 14.65
CA LEU A 82 -10.77 -0.38 15.51
C LEU A 82 -11.00 -1.50 16.53
N PHE A 83 -10.34 -2.65 16.37
CA PHE A 83 -10.46 -3.73 17.35
C PHE A 83 -9.64 -3.43 18.62
N HIS A 84 -8.44 -2.87 18.45
CA HIS A 84 -7.56 -2.47 19.54
C HIS A 84 -7.64 -0.98 19.89
N PHE A 85 -8.49 -0.21 19.20
CA PHE A 85 -8.59 1.25 19.31
C PHE A 85 -7.23 1.96 19.22
N SER A 86 -6.34 1.46 18.36
CA SER A 86 -4.98 1.96 18.20
C SER A 86 -4.77 2.63 16.84
N GLN A 87 -3.86 3.60 16.81
CA GLN A 87 -3.43 4.29 15.59
C GLN A 87 -1.90 4.35 15.57
N MET A 88 -1.31 4.14 14.41
CA MET A 88 0.14 4.21 14.22
C MET A 88 0.48 5.05 12.99
N ASN A 89 1.57 5.81 13.09
CA ASN A 89 2.15 6.53 11.97
C ASN A 89 3.30 5.72 11.39
N ILE A 90 3.36 5.63 10.07
CA ILE A 90 4.36 4.86 9.34
C ILE A 90 5.02 5.79 8.32
N VAL A 91 6.35 5.76 8.31
CA VAL A 91 7.16 6.36 7.26
C VAL A 91 7.52 5.25 6.26
N GLY A 92 7.24 5.49 4.99
CA GLY A 92 7.51 4.55 3.91
C GLY A 92 8.47 5.21 2.93
N CYS A 93 9.51 4.49 2.54
CA CYS A 93 10.46 4.97 1.55
C CYS A 93 9.99 4.61 0.14
N SER A 94 10.33 5.44 -0.85
CA SER A 94 10.14 5.09 -2.25
C SER A 94 10.93 3.83 -2.59
N PHE A 95 10.30 2.91 -3.31
CA PHE A 95 10.93 1.67 -3.73
C PHE A 95 11.31 1.72 -5.22
N ASP A 96 12.56 1.40 -5.54
CA ASP A 96 13.11 1.50 -6.89
C ASP A 96 12.41 0.58 -7.90
N ARG A 97 11.74 -0.48 -7.42
CA ARG A 97 10.97 -1.42 -8.27
C ARG A 97 9.46 -1.30 -8.06
N CYS A 98 8.96 -0.16 -7.56
CA CYS A 98 7.53 0.09 -7.43
C CYS A 98 6.82 0.10 -8.80
N THR A 99 5.69 -0.60 -8.93
CA THR A 99 4.89 -0.64 -10.18
C THR A 99 4.22 0.69 -10.54
N ALA A 100 4.25 1.67 -9.63
CA ALA A 100 3.60 2.97 -9.82
C ALA A 100 4.59 4.14 -9.88
N CYS A 101 5.51 4.24 -8.92
CA CYS A 101 6.37 5.41 -8.76
C CYS A 101 7.84 5.21 -9.15
N CYS A 102 8.24 4.02 -9.64
CA CYS A 102 9.63 3.83 -10.03
C CYS A 102 10.02 4.73 -11.21
N PRO A 103 11.28 5.18 -11.31
CA PRO A 103 11.72 6.08 -12.38
C PRO A 103 11.44 5.54 -13.78
N THR A 104 11.59 4.23 -13.98
CA THR A 104 11.32 3.56 -15.26
C THR A 104 9.86 3.69 -15.69
N VAL A 105 8.91 3.42 -14.77
CA VAL A 105 7.48 3.53 -15.04
C VAL A 105 7.09 4.99 -15.32
N VAL A 106 7.60 5.93 -14.53
CA VAL A 106 7.33 7.37 -14.72
C VAL A 106 7.86 7.86 -16.07
N LYS A 107 9.05 7.38 -16.48
CA LYS A 107 9.64 7.71 -17.78
C LYS A 107 8.79 7.16 -18.94
N GLU A 108 8.44 5.88 -18.92
CA GLU A 108 7.59 5.26 -19.95
C GLU A 108 6.22 5.96 -20.06
N TYR A 109 5.63 6.33 -18.93
CA TYR A 109 4.39 7.09 -18.91
C TYR A 109 4.55 8.47 -19.58
N ARG A 110 5.64 9.19 -19.31
CA ARG A 110 5.90 10.51 -19.91
C ARG A 110 6.16 10.43 -21.41
N GLU A 111 6.79 9.35 -21.89
CA GLU A 111 7.16 9.18 -23.30
C GLU A 111 6.00 8.64 -24.14
N ARG A 112 5.25 7.66 -23.63
CA ARG A 112 4.23 6.91 -24.40
C ARG A 112 2.79 7.22 -24.00
N GLY A 113 2.58 7.84 -22.84
CA GLY A 113 1.29 8.34 -22.38
C GLY A 113 0.18 7.27 -22.39
N MET A 114 -0.85 7.50 -23.20
CA MET A 114 -2.02 6.62 -23.28
C MET A 114 -1.72 5.23 -23.82
N GLU A 115 -0.75 5.06 -24.71
CA GLU A 115 -0.41 3.74 -25.25
C GLU A 115 0.15 2.84 -24.15
N PHE A 116 1.05 3.39 -23.32
CA PHE A 116 1.57 2.73 -22.14
C PHE A 116 0.45 2.35 -21.17
N LEU A 117 -0.48 3.29 -20.90
CA LEU A 117 -1.63 3.00 -20.05
C LEU A 117 -2.44 1.84 -20.62
N LEU A 118 -2.81 1.86 -21.90
CA LEU A 118 -3.58 0.78 -22.51
C LEU A 118 -2.87 -0.58 -22.43
N GLN A 119 -1.54 -0.61 -22.58
CA GLN A 119 -0.77 -1.83 -22.41
C GLN A 119 -0.76 -2.30 -20.95
N ALA A 120 -0.49 -1.42 -20.00
CA ALA A 120 -0.55 -1.73 -18.56
C ALA A 120 -1.95 -2.19 -18.12
N ILE A 121 -2.97 -1.58 -18.72
CA ILE A 121 -4.38 -1.91 -18.53
C ILE A 121 -4.68 -3.32 -19.04
N ASN A 122 -4.27 -3.65 -20.27
CA ASN A 122 -4.66 -4.93 -20.87
C ASN A 122 -3.74 -6.10 -20.48
N HIS A 123 -2.53 -5.82 -19.99
CA HIS A 123 -1.54 -6.85 -19.65
C HIS A 123 -1.14 -6.77 -18.16
N PRO A 124 -1.71 -7.65 -17.30
CA PRO A 124 -1.51 -7.57 -15.84
C PRO A 124 -0.05 -7.76 -15.41
N THR A 125 0.76 -8.50 -16.18
CA THR A 125 2.16 -8.77 -15.88
C THR A 125 3.12 -7.68 -16.36
N TYR A 126 2.64 -6.75 -17.19
CA TYR A 126 3.49 -5.77 -17.87
C TYR A 126 4.19 -4.83 -16.90
N LEU A 127 3.47 -4.27 -15.92
CA LEU A 127 4.06 -3.36 -14.93
C LEU A 127 5.06 -4.06 -14.01
N ALA A 128 4.79 -5.32 -13.63
CA ALA A 128 5.71 -6.10 -12.80
C ALA A 128 7.02 -6.42 -13.54
N TYR A 129 6.92 -6.70 -14.84
CA TYR A 129 8.10 -6.90 -15.68
C TYR A 129 8.88 -5.59 -15.84
N LEU A 130 8.20 -4.50 -16.20
CA LEU A 130 8.83 -3.19 -16.44
C LEU A 130 9.52 -2.64 -15.18
N ALA A 131 8.90 -2.80 -14.01
CA ALA A 131 9.48 -2.38 -12.75
C ALA A 131 10.53 -3.36 -12.21
N GLY A 132 10.78 -4.48 -12.89
CA GLY A 132 11.78 -5.47 -12.50
C GLY A 132 11.39 -6.32 -11.29
N LEU A 133 10.12 -6.39 -10.92
CA LEU A 133 9.61 -7.27 -9.85
C LEU A 133 9.70 -8.74 -10.26
N THR A 134 9.49 -9.07 -11.54
CA THR A 134 9.54 -10.46 -12.01
C THR A 134 10.91 -11.10 -11.78
N GLU A 135 11.98 -10.33 -11.93
CA GLU A 135 13.35 -10.79 -11.63
C GLU A 135 13.56 -10.98 -10.13
N LEU A 136 13.09 -10.01 -9.33
CA LEU A 136 13.20 -10.05 -7.88
C LEU A 136 12.46 -11.26 -7.28
N THR A 137 11.25 -11.55 -7.75
CA THR A 137 10.50 -12.75 -7.34
C THR A 137 11.20 -14.03 -7.76
N LYS A 138 11.76 -14.10 -8.97
CA LYS A 138 12.53 -15.27 -9.42
C LYS A 138 13.78 -15.49 -8.58
N SER A 139 14.52 -14.42 -8.26
CA SER A 139 15.68 -14.55 -7.37
C SER A 139 15.28 -15.03 -6.00
N ALA A 140 14.20 -14.50 -5.41
CA ALA A 140 13.71 -14.91 -4.10
C ALA A 140 13.32 -16.40 -4.08
N ASN A 141 12.59 -16.87 -5.09
CA ASN A 141 12.20 -18.27 -5.20
C ASN A 141 13.37 -19.22 -5.48
N SER A 142 14.51 -18.71 -5.95
CA SER A 142 15.72 -19.52 -6.12
C SER A 142 16.51 -19.69 -4.82
N PHE A 143 16.21 -18.90 -3.79
CA PHE A 143 16.79 -18.98 -2.45
C PHE A 143 15.93 -19.82 -1.49
N ASP A 144 15.12 -20.74 -2.01
CA ASP A 144 14.29 -21.62 -1.19
C ASP A 144 15.19 -22.51 -0.32
N ILE A 145 15.35 -22.10 0.94
CA ILE A 145 16.01 -22.87 1.99
C ILE A 145 14.97 -23.90 2.42
N ASP A 146 15.30 -25.18 2.20
CA ASP A 146 14.54 -26.30 2.77
C ASP A 146 14.61 -26.16 4.29
N TRP A 147 13.51 -25.71 4.90
CA TRP A 147 13.39 -25.77 6.35
C TRP A 147 13.18 -27.24 6.67
N ASP A 148 14.27 -27.96 6.95
CA ASP A 148 14.22 -29.33 7.44
C ASP A 148 13.28 -29.37 8.65
N ASP A 149 12.04 -29.84 8.44
CA ASP A 149 11.11 -30.22 9.49
C ASP A 149 11.70 -31.47 10.18
N GLU A 150 12.69 -31.27 11.06
CA GLU A 150 13.11 -32.29 12.01
C GLU A 150 11.93 -32.58 12.96
N ASP A 151 11.25 -33.68 12.63
CA ASP A 151 10.26 -34.43 13.41
C ASP A 151 10.77 -34.74 14.83
N ASP A 152 10.53 -33.82 15.77
CA ASP A 152 10.66 -34.11 17.20
C ASP A 152 9.32 -34.55 17.78
N GLY A 153 9.08 -35.86 17.67
CA GLY A 153 8.07 -36.55 18.45
C GLY A 153 8.32 -36.40 19.96
N MET A 154 7.46 -35.64 20.63
CA MET A 154 7.32 -35.68 22.10
C MET A 154 5.85 -35.68 22.51
N THR A 155 5.34 -36.91 22.64
CA THR A 155 4.38 -37.40 23.66
C THR A 155 3.00 -36.72 23.79
N SER A 156 1.99 -37.52 23.41
CA SER A 156 0.82 -37.86 24.23
C SER A 156 0.58 -37.01 25.49
N LEU A 157 -0.54 -36.27 25.46
CA LEU A 157 -1.47 -35.92 26.55
C LEU A 157 -1.86 -34.44 26.52
N MET A 158 -2.97 -34.13 25.85
CA MET A 158 -4.18 -33.61 26.51
C MET A 158 -5.26 -33.37 25.45
N LYS A 159 -6.31 -34.20 25.53
CA LYS A 159 -7.63 -33.86 25.02
C LYS A 159 -8.05 -32.53 25.63
N TYR A 160 -8.48 -31.59 24.80
CA TYR A 160 -9.57 -30.69 25.18
C TYR A 160 -10.52 -30.57 24.00
N ASP A 161 -11.67 -31.20 24.18
CA ASP A 161 -12.92 -30.87 23.51
C ASP A 161 -13.34 -29.45 23.93
N TRP A 162 -13.51 -28.58 22.94
CA TRP A 162 -14.56 -27.56 22.89
C TRP A 162 -15.04 -27.44 21.44
#